data_AF-A0A973BHH9-F1
#
_entry.id   AF-A0A973BHH9-F1
#
_cell.length_a   1.000
_cell.length_b   1.000
_cell.length_c   1.000
_cell.angle_alpha   90.00
_cell.angle_beta   90.00
_cell.angle_gamma   90.00
#
_symmetry.space_group_name_H-M   'P 1'
#
loop_
_entity.id
_entity.type
_entity.pdbx_description
1 polymer ?
#
loop_
_entity_poly.entity_id
_entity_poly.type
_entity_poly.pdbx_seq_one_letter_code
_entity_poly.pdbx_strand_id
1 'polypeptide(L)'
;MKMLPLLALALPGLLSAASTEIKIGSTEEEVIEALGKPIGNVELRDRVLWLYPQGELTIEDGAVSDIDLMADDEFAEHQEQLEQERTAWQAQQAKLKAERMTEGEALKKDKLKSSSFAALPAKDRVDYWRTFQARYPEIDVSDQIG
;
A
#
# COMPACT_ATOMS: atom_id res chain seq x y z
N MET A 1 40.52 -43.86 -23.02
CA MET A 1 39.74 -43.48 -21.81
C MET A 1 38.27 -43.54 -22.17
N LYS A 2 37.51 -44.41 -21.49
CA LYS A 2 36.08 -44.65 -21.72
C LYS A 2 35.24 -43.56 -21.01
N MET A 3 34.20 -43.11 -21.70
CA MET A 3 33.16 -42.22 -21.19
C MET A 3 32.39 -42.83 -20.01
N LEU A 4 31.91 -41.98 -19.09
CA LEU A 4 30.66 -42.19 -18.37
C LEU A 4 30.15 -40.83 -17.81
N PRO A 5 28.94 -40.36 -18.18
CA PRO A 5 28.24 -39.32 -17.45
C PRO A 5 27.34 -39.98 -16.37
N LEU A 6 27.34 -39.47 -15.14
CA LEU A 6 26.30 -39.82 -14.17
C LEU A 6 25.43 -38.59 -13.92
N LEU A 7 24.32 -38.59 -14.62
CA LEU A 7 23.18 -37.69 -14.49
C LEU A 7 22.48 -38.00 -13.16
N ALA A 8 22.64 -37.15 -12.15
CA ALA A 8 21.81 -37.21 -10.94
C ALA A 8 20.56 -36.34 -11.18
N LEU A 9 19.50 -37.02 -11.60
CA LEU A 9 18.16 -36.47 -11.80
C LEU A 9 17.53 -36.17 -10.43
N ALA A 10 17.62 -34.93 -9.96
CA ALA A 10 16.84 -34.46 -8.83
C ALA A 10 15.40 -34.23 -9.32
N LEU A 11 14.48 -35.09 -8.89
CA LEU A 11 13.04 -34.96 -9.13
C LEU A 11 12.56 -33.56 -8.71
N PRO A 12 11.98 -32.75 -9.62
CA PRO A 12 11.09 -31.69 -9.18
C PRO A 12 9.84 -32.38 -8.63
N GLY A 13 9.69 -32.36 -7.29
CA GLY A 13 8.41 -32.60 -6.64
C GLY A 13 7.45 -31.50 -7.05
N LEU A 14 6.90 -31.61 -8.26
CA LEU A 14 5.63 -31.01 -8.65
C LEU A 14 4.58 -31.66 -7.77
N LEU A 15 4.43 -31.15 -6.55
CA LEU A 15 3.13 -31.20 -5.89
C LEU A 15 2.21 -30.43 -6.83
N SER A 16 1.46 -31.19 -7.64
CA SER A 16 0.24 -30.69 -8.25
C SER A 16 -0.53 -29.98 -7.16
N ALA A 17 -0.55 -28.66 -7.20
CA ALA A 17 -1.66 -27.91 -6.64
C ALA A 17 -2.88 -28.38 -7.43
N ALA A 18 -3.49 -29.48 -6.99
CA ALA A 18 -4.90 -29.68 -7.24
C ALA A 18 -5.53 -28.43 -6.63
N SER A 19 -6.01 -27.53 -7.49
CA SER A 19 -6.80 -26.39 -7.07
C SER A 19 -8.08 -26.95 -6.47
N THR A 20 -8.02 -27.33 -5.19
CA THR A 20 -9.16 -27.81 -4.43
C THR A 20 -10.10 -26.63 -4.29
N GLU A 21 -11.13 -26.62 -5.13
CA GLU A 21 -12.19 -25.62 -5.08
C GLU A 21 -12.81 -25.66 -3.68
N ILE A 22 -12.65 -24.58 -2.91
CA ILE A 22 -13.19 -24.44 -1.56
C ILE A 22 -14.71 -24.35 -1.62
N LYS A 23 -15.37 -25.10 -0.76
CA LYS A 23 -16.84 -25.18 -0.70
C LYS A 23 -17.30 -25.04 0.73
N ILE A 24 -18.58 -24.71 0.90
CA ILE A 24 -19.23 -24.79 2.21
C ILE A 24 -19.06 -26.20 2.76
N GLY A 25 -18.60 -26.30 4.00
CA GLY A 25 -18.25 -27.53 4.69
C GLY A 25 -16.80 -27.97 4.55
N SER A 26 -15.96 -27.30 3.74
CA SER A 26 -14.53 -27.58 3.68
C SER A 26 -13.86 -27.37 5.04
N THR A 27 -12.87 -28.20 5.37
CA THR A 27 -12.15 -28.07 6.64
C THR A 27 -11.13 -26.94 6.58
N GLU A 28 -10.70 -26.48 7.75
CA GLU A 28 -9.62 -25.50 7.87
C GLU A 28 -8.34 -25.92 7.13
N GLU A 29 -7.97 -27.20 7.17
CA GLU A 29 -6.79 -27.69 6.46
C GLU A 29 -6.94 -27.61 4.94
N GLU A 30 -8.12 -27.95 4.40
CA GLU A 30 -8.40 -27.86 2.97
C GLU A 30 -8.33 -26.40 2.48
N VAL A 31 -8.88 -25.47 3.26
CA VAL A 31 -8.81 -24.03 2.99
C VAL A 31 -7.36 -23.54 2.96
N ILE A 32 -6.55 -23.92 3.95
CA ILE A 32 -5.15 -23.54 4.02
C ILE A 32 -4.34 -24.17 2.88
N GLU A 33 -4.68 -25.38 2.44
CA GLU A 33 -4.03 -26.01 1.29
C GLU A 33 -4.36 -25.28 -0.02
N ALA A 34 -5.61 -24.87 -0.22
CA ALA A 34 -6.03 -24.20 -1.46
C ALA A 34 -5.62 -22.73 -1.54
N LEU A 35 -5.83 -21.95 -0.46
CA LEU A 35 -5.67 -20.49 -0.46
C LEU A 35 -4.44 -20.02 0.31
N GLY A 36 -3.76 -20.93 1.01
CA GLY A 36 -2.73 -20.58 1.97
C GLY A 36 -3.30 -20.07 3.29
N LYS A 37 -2.41 -19.52 4.13
CA LYS A 37 -2.81 -18.96 5.43
C LYS A 37 -3.52 -17.63 5.24
N PRO A 38 -4.58 -17.34 6.03
CA PRO A 38 -5.25 -16.05 5.99
C PRO A 38 -4.30 -14.93 6.43
N ILE A 39 -4.49 -13.72 5.89
CA ILE A 39 -3.71 -12.53 6.25
C ILE A 39 -4.11 -11.97 7.62
N GLY A 40 -5.29 -12.35 8.10
CA GLY A 40 -5.80 -12.02 9.42
C GLY A 40 -7.05 -12.82 9.73
N ASN A 41 -7.48 -12.75 10.98
CA ASN A 41 -8.75 -13.32 11.39
C ASN A 41 -9.45 -12.40 12.39
N VAL A 42 -10.76 -12.56 12.50
CA VAL A 42 -11.62 -11.91 13.49
C VAL A 42 -12.41 -13.00 14.20
N GLU A 43 -12.11 -13.20 15.48
CA GLU A 43 -12.89 -14.10 16.34
C GLU A 43 -14.23 -13.44 16.70
N LEU A 44 -15.31 -14.14 16.38
CA LEU A 44 -16.68 -13.81 16.79
C LEU A 44 -17.13 -14.82 17.86
N ARG A 45 -18.34 -14.65 18.41
CA ARG A 45 -18.82 -15.49 19.52
C ARG A 45 -18.88 -16.98 19.18
N ASP A 46 -19.30 -17.29 17.96
CA ASP A 46 -19.66 -18.63 17.49
C ASP A 46 -18.89 -19.05 16.22
N ARG A 47 -18.09 -18.15 15.66
CA ARG A 47 -17.40 -18.35 14.38
C ARG A 47 -16.15 -17.50 14.29
N VAL A 48 -15.31 -17.79 13.30
CA VAL A 48 -14.11 -17.02 12.99
C VAL A 48 -14.19 -16.56 11.54
N LEU A 49 -14.02 -15.26 11.31
CA LEU A 49 -13.88 -14.71 9.98
C LEU A 49 -12.41 -14.72 9.59
N TRP A 50 -12.05 -15.41 8.52
CA TRP A 50 -10.71 -15.43 7.94
C TRP A 50 -10.63 -14.44 6.80
N LEU A 51 -9.63 -13.56 6.85
CA LEU A 51 -9.41 -12.53 5.86
C LEU A 51 -8.34 -12.98 4.88
N TYR A 52 -8.64 -12.87 3.60
CA TYR A 52 -7.74 -13.13 2.48
C TYR A 52 -7.62 -11.89 1.60
N PRO A 53 -6.59 -11.79 0.74
CA PRO A 53 -6.50 -10.70 -0.22
C PRO A 53 -7.72 -10.62 -1.16
N GLN A 54 -8.30 -11.79 -1.47
CA GLN A 54 -9.41 -11.98 -2.40
C GLN A 54 -10.79 -11.71 -1.76
N GLY A 55 -10.87 -11.58 -0.43
CA GLY A 55 -12.14 -11.47 0.29
C GLY A 55 -12.09 -12.16 1.65
N GLU A 56 -13.19 -12.76 2.08
CA GLU A 56 -13.32 -13.39 3.39
C GLU A 56 -14.01 -14.76 3.36
N LEU A 57 -13.68 -15.57 4.36
CA LEU A 57 -14.27 -16.88 4.63
C LEU A 57 -14.76 -16.92 6.07
N THR A 58 -15.96 -17.42 6.31
CA THR A 58 -16.43 -17.68 7.68
C THR A 58 -16.23 -19.15 8.03
N ILE A 59 -15.60 -19.41 9.18
CA ILE A 59 -15.42 -20.74 9.76
C ILE A 59 -16.32 -20.87 10.99
N GLU A 60 -17.17 -21.89 11.01
CA GLU A 60 -18.06 -22.23 12.12
C GLU A 60 -17.92 -23.73 12.41
N ASP A 61 -17.77 -24.10 13.69
CA ASP A 61 -17.54 -25.50 14.12
C ASP A 61 -16.40 -26.23 13.37
N GLY A 62 -15.35 -25.49 12.97
CA GLY A 62 -14.16 -26.04 12.28
C GLY A 62 -14.32 -26.27 10.77
N ALA A 63 -15.41 -25.75 10.16
CA ALA A 63 -15.66 -25.86 8.73
C ALA A 63 -16.14 -24.54 8.13
N VAL A 64 -15.95 -24.37 6.83
CA VAL A 64 -16.42 -23.19 6.09
C VAL A 64 -17.94 -23.12 6.12
N SER A 65 -18.50 -22.05 6.68
CA SER A 65 -19.94 -21.78 6.69
C SER A 65 -20.36 -20.70 5.71
N ASP A 66 -19.44 -19.85 5.25
CA ASP A 66 -19.70 -18.81 4.24
C ASP A 66 -18.44 -18.48 3.43
N ILE A 67 -18.62 -18.13 2.14
CA ILE A 67 -17.55 -17.78 1.20
C ILE A 67 -17.91 -16.48 0.49
N ASP A 68 -17.12 -15.43 0.72
CA ASP A 68 -17.17 -14.16 -0.02
C ASP A 68 -15.78 -13.87 -0.58
N LEU A 69 -15.39 -14.62 -1.62
CA LEU A 69 -14.11 -14.48 -2.31
C LEU A 69 -14.35 -14.09 -3.76
N MET A 70 -13.57 -13.12 -4.25
CA MET A 70 -13.46 -12.85 -5.68
C MET A 70 -12.89 -14.07 -6.42
N ALA A 71 -13.31 -14.26 -7.66
CA ALA A 71 -12.69 -15.25 -8.55
C ALA A 71 -11.23 -14.85 -8.85
N ASP A 72 -10.37 -15.82 -9.14
CA ASP A 72 -8.94 -15.58 -9.35
C ASP A 72 -8.65 -14.59 -10.51
N ASP A 73 -9.43 -14.65 -11.59
CA ASP A 73 -9.31 -13.76 -12.73
C ASP A 73 -9.77 -12.34 -12.39
N GLU A 74 -10.93 -12.20 -11.74
CA GLU A 74 -11.44 -10.93 -11.21
C GLU A 74 -10.45 -10.30 -10.22
N PHE A 75 -9.89 -11.11 -9.31
CA PHE A 75 -8.90 -10.64 -8.35
C PHE A 75 -7.62 -10.16 -9.04
N ALA A 76 -7.13 -10.87 -10.05
CA ALA A 76 -5.95 -10.46 -10.81
C ALA A 76 -6.17 -9.13 -11.54
N GLU A 77 -7.32 -8.96 -12.20
CA GLU A 77 -7.70 -7.70 -12.84
C GLU A 77 -7.80 -6.56 -11.83
N HIS A 78 -8.41 -6.83 -10.67
CA HIS A 78 -8.55 -5.85 -9.60
C HIS A 78 -7.17 -5.41 -9.04
N GLN A 79 -6.25 -6.35 -8.84
CA GLN A 79 -4.88 -6.03 -8.39
C GLN A 79 -4.13 -5.16 -9.41
N GLU A 80 -4.23 -5.48 -10.70
CA GLU A 80 -3.61 -4.68 -11.75
C GLU A 80 -4.17 -3.25 -11.77
N GLN A 81 -5.50 -3.10 -11.68
CA GLN A 81 -6.13 -1.79 -11.61
C GLN A 81 -5.65 -0.99 -10.39
N LEU A 82 -5.63 -1.60 -9.21
CA LEU A 82 -5.16 -0.95 -7.98
C LEU A 82 -3.69 -0.51 -8.07
N GLU A 83 -2.84 -1.30 -8.74
CA GLU A 83 -1.44 -0.94 -8.96
C GLU A 83 -1.30 0.27 -9.90
N GLN A 84 -2.08 0.30 -10.99
CA GLN A 84 -2.13 1.42 -11.92
C GLN A 84 -2.62 2.70 -11.23
N GLU A 85 -3.70 2.62 -10.47
CA GLU A 85 -4.25 3.73 -9.70
C GLU A 85 -3.26 4.25 -8.65
N ARG A 86 -2.59 3.35 -7.92
CA ARG A 86 -1.55 3.72 -6.96
C ARG A 86 -0.40 4.46 -7.63
N THR A 87 0.06 3.95 -8.76
CA THR A 87 1.17 4.55 -9.52
C THR A 87 0.79 5.93 -10.03
N ALA A 88 -0.41 6.05 -10.61
CA ALA A 88 -0.94 7.33 -11.09
C ALA A 88 -1.09 8.34 -9.95
N TRP A 89 -1.62 7.92 -8.81
CA TRP A 89 -1.76 8.77 -7.63
C TRP A 89 -0.38 9.24 -7.11
N GLN A 90 0.60 8.34 -6.99
CA GLN A 90 1.96 8.70 -6.56
C GLN A 90 2.62 9.69 -7.51
N ALA A 91 2.51 9.48 -8.82
CA ALA A 91 3.04 10.39 -9.82
C ALA A 91 2.40 11.79 -9.72
N GLN A 92 1.07 11.84 -9.54
CA GLN A 92 0.35 13.09 -9.37
C GLN A 92 0.75 13.81 -8.07
N GLN A 93 0.90 13.08 -6.95
CA GLN A 93 1.38 13.67 -5.69
C GLN A 93 2.80 14.21 -5.82
N ALA A 94 3.69 13.49 -6.49
CA ALA A 94 5.06 13.94 -6.74
C ALA A 94 5.08 15.23 -7.59
N LYS A 95 4.23 15.30 -8.62
CA LYS A 95 4.05 16.49 -9.45
C LYS A 95 3.57 17.69 -8.63
N LEU A 96 2.48 17.53 -7.88
CA LEU A 96 1.92 18.59 -7.03
C LEU A 96 2.93 19.08 -5.99
N LYS A 97 3.69 18.16 -5.39
CA LYS A 97 4.77 18.51 -4.46
C LYS A 97 5.85 19.35 -5.14
N ALA A 98 6.32 18.93 -6.33
CA ALA A 98 7.33 19.67 -7.08
C ALA A 98 6.85 21.08 -7.48
N GLU A 99 5.59 21.21 -7.91
CA GLU A 99 4.97 22.49 -8.24
C GLU A 99 4.89 23.41 -7.01
N ARG A 100 4.39 22.91 -5.87
CA ARG A 100 4.37 23.68 -4.61
C ARG A 100 5.74 24.10 -4.14
N MET A 101 6.75 23.22 -4.24
CA MET A 101 8.12 23.56 -3.88
C MET A 101 8.64 24.71 -4.77
N THR A 102 8.44 24.62 -6.08
CA THR A 102 8.85 25.66 -7.03
C THR A 102 8.16 27.00 -6.74
N GLU A 103 6.84 26.99 -6.52
CA GLU A 103 6.06 28.18 -6.16
C GLU A 103 6.54 28.78 -4.83
N GLY A 104 6.71 27.94 -3.81
CA GLY A 104 7.16 28.34 -2.48
C GLY A 104 8.55 28.97 -2.49
N GLU A 105 9.52 28.37 -3.20
CA GLU A 105 10.87 28.95 -3.34
C GLU A 105 10.85 30.32 -4.01
N ALA A 106 10.07 30.46 -5.09
CA ALA A 106 9.91 31.74 -5.79
C ALA A 106 9.31 32.80 -4.86
N LEU A 107 8.22 32.47 -4.16
CA LEU A 107 7.56 33.37 -3.22
C LEU A 107 8.46 33.74 -2.04
N LYS A 108 9.21 32.78 -1.47
CA LYS A 108 10.20 33.04 -0.41
C LYS A 108 11.23 34.04 -0.89
N LYS A 109 11.82 33.80 -2.06
CA LYS A 109 12.84 34.67 -2.67
C LYS A 109 12.32 36.08 -2.91
N ASP A 110 11.11 36.21 -3.44
CA ASP A 110 10.51 37.53 -3.72
C ASP A 110 10.16 38.26 -2.44
N LYS A 111 9.64 37.54 -1.43
CA LYS A 111 9.29 38.12 -0.14
C LYS A 111 10.52 38.65 0.61
N LEU A 112 11.64 37.92 0.56
CA LEU A 112 12.91 38.34 1.17
C LEU A 112 13.52 39.57 0.50
N LYS A 113 13.21 39.83 -0.77
CA LYS A 113 13.65 41.04 -1.49
C LYS A 113 12.76 42.25 -1.26
N SER A 114 11.59 42.08 -0.64
CA SER A 114 10.62 43.15 -0.46
C SER A 114 11.02 44.10 0.67
N SER A 115 11.35 45.34 0.31
CA SER A 115 11.64 46.41 1.28
C SER A 115 10.43 46.71 2.18
N SER A 116 9.22 46.68 1.62
CA SER A 116 7.97 46.87 2.38
C SER A 116 7.77 45.77 3.43
N PHE A 117 8.12 44.52 3.11
CA PHE A 117 8.04 43.42 4.05
C PHE A 117 9.12 43.52 5.14
N ALA A 118 10.34 43.90 4.76
CA ALA A 118 11.43 44.13 5.71
C ALA A 118 11.10 45.24 6.73
N ALA A 119 10.32 46.25 6.32
CA ALA A 119 9.88 47.34 7.17
C ALA A 119 8.74 46.99 8.14
N LEU A 120 8.09 45.82 7.99
CA LEU A 120 7.03 45.40 8.92
C LEU A 120 7.58 45.14 10.33
N PRO A 121 6.75 45.27 11.38
CA PRO A 121 7.09 44.80 12.72
C PRO A 121 7.55 43.34 12.73
N ALA A 122 8.48 43.00 13.63
CA ALA A 122 9.06 41.65 13.70
C ALA A 122 8.00 40.55 13.88
N LYS A 123 6.98 40.81 14.72
CA LYS A 123 5.86 39.91 14.93
C LYS A 123 5.11 39.58 13.62
N ASP A 124 4.80 40.59 12.82
CA ASP A 124 4.03 40.40 11.59
C ASP A 124 4.83 39.64 10.53
N ARG A 125 6.16 39.82 10.50
CA ARG A 125 7.04 39.02 9.64
C ARG A 125 7.06 37.55 10.06
N VAL A 126 7.16 37.26 11.35
CA VAL A 126 7.12 35.88 11.88
C VAL A 126 5.76 35.23 11.59
N ASP A 127 4.66 35.94 11.80
CA ASP A 127 3.31 35.41 11.55
C ASP A 127 3.08 35.11 10.06
N TYR A 128 3.62 35.94 9.16
CA TYR A 128 3.66 35.62 7.73
C TYR A 128 4.39 34.32 7.47
N TRP A 129 5.61 34.14 8.01
CA TRP A 129 6.41 32.94 7.74
C TRP A 129 5.80 31.67 8.32
N ARG A 130 5.11 31.74 9.45
CA ARG A 130 4.32 30.62 10.00
C ARG A 130 3.19 30.22 9.06
N THR A 131 2.45 31.20 8.54
CA THR A 131 1.36 30.95 7.57
C THR A 131 1.92 30.40 6.26
N PHE A 132 3.05 30.93 5.81
CA PHE A 132 3.77 30.45 4.63
C PHE A 132 4.20 28.98 4.79
N GLN A 133 4.79 28.62 5.94
CA GLN A 133 5.25 27.25 6.21
C GLN A 133 4.08 26.26 6.29
N ALA A 134 2.90 26.68 6.77
CA ALA A 134 1.71 25.84 6.72
C ALA A 134 1.25 25.54 5.27
N ARG A 135 1.45 26.47 4.34
CA ARG A 135 1.12 26.31 2.91
C ARG A 135 2.22 25.61 2.11
N TYR A 136 3.48 25.82 2.49
CA TYR A 136 4.67 25.28 1.84
C TYR A 136 5.56 24.56 2.87
N PRO A 137 5.11 23.41 3.40
CA PRO A 137 5.81 22.72 4.48
C PRO A 137 7.19 22.20 4.08
N GLU A 138 7.44 22.03 2.78
CA GLU A 138 8.72 21.59 2.25
C GLU A 138 9.78 22.70 2.21
N ILE A 139 9.37 23.97 2.34
CA ILE A 139 10.27 25.12 2.23
C ILE A 139 10.75 25.55 3.62
N ASP A 140 12.05 25.40 3.86
CA ASP A 140 12.65 25.81 5.12
C ASP A 140 12.62 27.34 5.27
N VAL A 141 12.05 27.81 6.38
CA VAL A 141 11.98 29.21 6.77
C VAL A 141 12.37 29.41 8.25
N SER A 142 13.05 28.43 8.84
CA SER A 142 13.39 28.41 10.27
C SER A 142 14.15 29.67 10.71
N ASP A 143 15.11 30.12 9.89
CA ASP A 143 15.86 31.37 10.09
C ASP A 143 14.98 32.62 10.22
N GLN A 144 13.73 32.56 9.74
CA GLN A 144 12.80 33.68 9.72
C GLN A 144 11.78 33.66 10.86
N ILE A 145 11.63 32.52 11.53
CA ILE A 145 10.66 32.31 12.62
C ILE A 145 11.35 32.36 13.98
N GLY A 146 12.65 32.06 14.03
CA GLY A 146 13.46 32.03 15.25
C GLY A 146 13.48 30.66 15.92
#